data_AF-A0A2K5JGN5-F1
#
_entry.id   AF-A0A2K5JGN5-F1
#
_cell.length_a   1.000
_cell.length_b   1.000
_cell.length_c   1.000
_cell.angle_alpha   90.00
_cell.angle_beta   90.00
_cell.angle_gamma   90.00
#
_symmetry.space_group_name_H-M   'P 1'
#
loop_
_entity.id
_entity.type
_entity.pdbx_description
1 polymer ?
#
loop_
_entity_poly.entity_id
_entity_poly.type
_entity_poly.pdbx_seq_one_letter_code
_entity_poly.pdbx_strand_id
1 'polypeptide(L)'
;MLVLLAGIFVVHIATVIMLFVCTIANVWMVSNVGNASVGLWKNCSNTFCSETLSYASEDALKTVQAFMILSIIFSAISLLVFVFQLFTMEKGNRFFLSGATMLVCWLCVLVGVSIYTNRYANGYETYQGSQDHHGYSYILAWICFCFSFIIGILYLVLRKK
;
A
#
# COMPACT_ATOMS: atom_id res chain seq x y z
N MET A 1 -19.89 20.23 3.40
CA MET A 1 -18.78 20.05 2.43
C MET A 1 -17.41 20.11 3.10
N LEU A 2 -17.11 21.12 3.90
CA LEU A 2 -15.80 21.25 4.57
C LEU A 2 -15.45 20.04 5.47
N VAL A 3 -16.40 19.54 6.27
CA VAL A 3 -16.19 18.36 7.13
C VAL A 3 -15.84 17.12 6.32
N LEU A 4 -16.51 16.89 5.19
CA LEU A 4 -16.26 15.74 4.32
C LEU A 4 -14.90 15.87 3.62
N LEU A 5 -14.53 17.08 3.19
CA LEU A 5 -13.23 17.36 2.58
C LEU A 5 -12.09 17.15 3.59
N ALA A 6 -12.27 17.61 4.84
CA ALA A 6 -11.34 17.39 5.93
C ALA A 6 -11.21 15.89 6.27
N GLY A 7 -12.33 15.16 6.28
CA GLY A 7 -12.33 13.71 6.47
C GLY A 7 -11.49 12.99 5.40
N ILE A 8 -11.71 13.29 4.12
CA ILE A 8 -10.93 12.69 3.03
C ILE A 8 -9.44 13.03 3.15
N PHE A 9 -9.11 14.27 3.52
CA PHE A 9 -7.72 14.66 3.73
C PHE A 9 -7.04 13.82 4.81
N VAL A 10 -7.71 13.61 5.96
CA VAL A 10 -7.20 12.78 7.06
C VAL A 10 -7.05 11.32 6.62
N VAL A 11 -8.04 10.74 5.94
CA VAL A 11 -7.97 9.34 5.47
C VAL A 11 -6.88 9.18 4.41
N HIS A 12 -6.65 10.18 3.56
CA HIS A 12 -5.56 10.15 2.58
C HIS A 12 -4.18 10.15 3.26
N ILE A 13 -3.96 11.02 4.25
CA ILE A 13 -2.72 11.01 5.04
C ILE A 13 -2.53 9.66 5.73
N ALA A 14 -3.58 9.12 6.36
CA ALA A 14 -3.52 7.79 6.97
C ALA A 14 -3.16 6.70 5.95
N THR A 15 -3.70 6.78 4.73
CA THR A 15 -3.40 5.84 3.64
C THR A 15 -1.93 5.90 3.22
N VAL A 16 -1.36 7.10 3.08
CA VAL A 16 0.08 7.29 2.77
C VAL A 16 0.95 6.67 3.87
N ILE A 17 0.63 6.94 5.14
CA ILE A 17 1.38 6.40 6.28
C ILE A 17 1.29 4.87 6.30
N MET A 18 0.09 4.31 6.14
CA MET A 18 -0.10 2.86 6.12
C MET A 18 0.61 2.19 4.93
N LEU A 19 0.62 2.82 3.74
CA LEU A 19 1.39 2.33 2.58
C LEU A 19 2.89 2.32 2.85
N PHE A 20 3.40 3.34 3.55
CA PHE A 20 4.81 3.40 3.94
C PHE A 20 5.13 2.29 4.97
N VAL A 21 4.30 2.15 6.00
CA VAL A 21 4.45 1.13 7.05
C VAL A 21 4.40 -0.26 6.46
N CYS A 22 3.40 -0.59 5.63
CA CYS A 22 3.32 -1.92 5.04
C CYS A 22 4.51 -2.19 4.11
N THR A 23 5.03 -1.20 3.39
CA THR A 23 6.16 -1.42 2.48
C THR A 23 7.47 -1.67 3.21
N ILE A 24 7.72 -1.03 4.35
CA ILE A 24 9.02 -1.10 5.05
C ILE A 24 9.05 -2.15 6.15
N ALA A 25 7.92 -2.42 6.82
CA ALA A 25 7.89 -3.36 7.92
C ALA A 25 8.10 -4.81 7.45
N ASN A 26 8.95 -5.54 8.18
CA ASN A 26 9.36 -6.91 7.82
C ASN A 26 8.40 -7.99 8.33
N VAL A 27 7.09 -7.74 8.22
CA VAL A 27 6.03 -8.56 8.84
C VAL A 27 4.87 -8.74 7.86
N TRP A 28 5.17 -9.21 6.65
CA TRP A 28 4.17 -9.63 5.67
C TRP A 28 3.72 -11.06 5.88
N MET A 29 4.65 -11.93 6.25
CA MET A 29 4.40 -13.30 6.68
C MET A 29 5.13 -13.53 8.00
N VAL A 30 4.52 -14.32 8.87
CA VAL A 30 5.07 -14.68 10.19
C VAL A 30 4.99 -16.19 10.32
N SER A 31 6.07 -16.80 10.80
CA SER A 31 6.08 -18.22 11.06
C SER A 31 5.53 -18.53 12.45
N ASN A 32 4.71 -19.57 12.57
CA ASN A 32 4.30 -20.08 13.89
C ASN A 32 5.38 -20.95 14.54
N VAL A 33 6.36 -21.44 13.77
CA VAL A 33 7.42 -22.33 14.26
C VAL A 33 8.71 -21.51 14.40
N GLY A 34 8.79 -20.79 15.53
CA GLY A 34 9.90 -19.89 15.87
C GLY A 34 9.55 -18.41 15.66
N ASN A 35 10.36 -17.52 16.25
CA ASN A 35 10.15 -16.07 16.15
C ASN A 35 10.67 -15.53 14.81
N ALA A 36 10.14 -16.00 13.68
CA ALA A 36 10.58 -15.57 12.35
C ALA A 36 9.49 -14.77 11.64
N SER A 37 9.89 -13.66 10.99
CA SER A 37 8.99 -12.82 10.19
C SER A 37 9.68 -12.38 8.90
N VAL A 38 8.92 -12.39 7.81
CA VAL A 38 9.42 -12.06 6.48
C VAL A 38 8.74 -10.79 5.97
N GLY A 39 9.56 -9.84 5.52
CA GLY A 39 9.13 -8.61 4.85
C GLY A 39 9.18 -8.68 3.33
N LEU A 40 9.11 -7.51 2.69
CA LEU A 40 9.50 -7.38 1.28
C LEU A 40 11.02 -7.32 1.09
N TRP A 41 11.74 -6.80 2.08
CA TRP A 41 13.14 -6.41 1.93
C TRP A 41 14.10 -7.30 2.72
N LYS A 42 13.67 -7.74 3.90
CA LYS A 42 14.47 -8.52 4.84
C LYS A 42 13.66 -9.64 5.46
N ASN A 43 14.38 -10.67 5.87
CA ASN A 43 13.91 -11.70 6.76
C ASN A 43 14.45 -11.43 8.17
N CYS A 44 13.62 -11.66 9.17
CA CYS A 44 13.94 -11.53 10.58
C CYS A 44 13.76 -12.88 11.25
N SER A 45 14.77 -13.33 11.99
CA SER A 45 14.70 -14.52 12.84
C SER A 45 15.15 -14.16 14.25
N ASN A 46 14.30 -14.44 15.23
CA ASN A 46 14.43 -14.00 16.62
C ASN A 46 14.59 -12.48 16.73
N THR A 47 15.79 -12.00 17.03
CA THR A 47 16.14 -10.57 17.15
C THR A 47 16.99 -10.05 16.00
N PHE A 48 17.41 -10.90 15.07
CA PHE A 48 18.31 -10.52 13.99
C PHE A 48 17.53 -10.35 12.67
N CYS A 49 17.62 -9.14 12.10
CA CYS A 49 16.99 -8.75 10.83
C CYS A 49 18.04 -8.35 9.78
N SER A 50 19.04 -9.20 9.53
CA SER A 50 20.04 -8.93 8.49
C SER A 50 19.94 -9.87 7.29
N GLU A 51 19.16 -10.94 7.40
CA GLU A 51 19.09 -11.98 6.39
C GLU A 51 18.36 -11.48 5.13
N THR A 52 18.97 -11.80 3.99
CA THR A 52 18.37 -11.60 2.67
C THR A 52 17.34 -12.70 2.42
N LEU A 53 16.24 -12.36 1.75
CA LEU A 53 15.25 -13.36 1.38
C LEU A 53 15.85 -14.39 0.42
N SER A 54 15.54 -15.66 0.60
CA SER A 54 15.93 -16.75 -0.30
C SER A 54 15.45 -16.52 -1.73
N TYR A 55 14.26 -15.94 -1.87
CA TYR A 55 13.63 -15.58 -3.15
C TYR A 55 13.83 -14.11 -3.55
N ALA A 56 14.81 -13.41 -2.97
CA ALA A 56 15.08 -11.99 -3.27
C ALA A 56 15.41 -11.72 -4.75
N SER A 57 15.95 -12.72 -5.45
CA SER A 57 16.30 -12.60 -6.88
C SER A 57 15.10 -12.76 -7.81
N GLU A 58 13.96 -13.26 -7.32
CA GLU A 58 12.80 -13.52 -8.16
C GLU A 58 12.17 -12.25 -8.71
N ASP A 59 11.82 -12.32 -9.99
CA ASP A 59 11.17 -11.21 -10.69
C ASP A 59 9.80 -10.88 -10.09
N ALA A 60 9.11 -11.88 -9.54
CA ALA A 60 7.84 -11.68 -8.84
C ALA A 60 8.00 -10.76 -7.63
N LEU A 61 8.96 -11.03 -6.73
CA LEU A 61 9.20 -10.17 -5.56
C LEU A 61 9.65 -8.76 -5.97
N LYS A 62 10.55 -8.64 -6.95
CA LYS A 62 10.99 -7.33 -7.46
C LYS A 62 9.82 -6.53 -8.05
N THR A 63 8.90 -7.21 -8.72
CA THR A 63 7.67 -6.61 -9.23
C THR A 63 6.82 -6.09 -8.08
N VAL A 64 6.59 -6.90 -7.04
CA VAL A 64 5.85 -6.46 -5.84
C VAL A 64 6.51 -5.23 -5.22
N GLN A 65 7.83 -5.25 -4.99
CA GLN A 65 8.58 -4.13 -4.43
C GLN A 65 8.42 -2.85 -5.27
N ALA A 66 8.57 -2.95 -6.59
CA ALA A 66 8.43 -1.82 -7.49
C ALA A 66 7.02 -1.23 -7.46
N PHE A 67 5.97 -2.07 -7.49
CA PHE A 67 4.58 -1.61 -7.44
C PHE A 67 4.22 -1.00 -6.08
N MET A 68 4.75 -1.51 -4.97
CA MET A 68 4.56 -0.90 -3.65
C MET A 68 5.21 0.48 -3.57
N ILE A 69 6.44 0.65 -4.05
CA ILE A 69 7.10 1.97 -4.13
C ILE A 69 6.29 2.93 -5.02
N LEU A 70 5.87 2.45 -6.19
CA LEU A 70 5.11 3.26 -7.15
C LEU A 70 3.76 3.72 -6.57
N SER A 71 3.10 2.87 -5.76
CA SER A 71 1.87 3.25 -5.06
C SER A 71 2.09 4.40 -4.07
N ILE A 72 3.19 4.38 -3.30
CA ILE A 72 3.55 5.47 -2.38
C ILE A 72 3.77 6.77 -3.16
N ILE A 73 4.51 6.71 -4.26
CA ILE A 73 4.79 7.88 -5.11
C ILE A 73 3.50 8.48 -5.65
N PHE A 74 2.61 7.67 -6.24
CA PHE A 74 1.35 8.18 -6.78
C PHE A 74 0.40 8.68 -5.70
N SER A 75 0.35 8.06 -4.52
CA SER A 75 -0.45 8.57 -3.40
C SER A 75 0.08 9.92 -2.91
N ALA A 76 1.40 10.09 -2.79
CA ALA A 76 2.01 11.37 -2.40
C ALA A 76 1.74 12.47 -3.44
N ILE A 77 1.87 12.15 -4.73
CA ILE A 77 1.52 13.08 -5.83
C ILE A 77 0.04 13.45 -5.76
N SER A 78 -0.86 12.48 -5.55
CA SER A 78 -2.29 12.73 -5.43
C SER A 78 -2.62 13.66 -4.26
N LEU A 79 -1.95 13.51 -3.11
CA LEU A 79 -2.10 14.37 -1.95
C LEU A 79 -1.61 15.80 -2.23
N LEU A 80 -0.45 15.96 -2.87
CA LEU A 80 0.07 17.29 -3.24
C LEU A 80 -0.86 18.00 -4.23
N VAL A 81 -1.32 17.27 -5.26
CA VAL A 81 -2.30 17.78 -6.23
C VAL A 81 -3.61 18.16 -5.53
N PHE A 82 -4.07 17.35 -4.58
CA PHE A 82 -5.27 17.66 -3.81
C PHE A 82 -5.13 18.97 -3.03
N VAL A 83 -4.02 19.15 -2.31
CA VAL A 83 -3.72 20.38 -1.56
C VAL A 83 -3.67 21.59 -2.49
N PHE A 84 -2.98 21.47 -3.64
CA PHE A 84 -2.93 22.54 -4.63
C PHE A 84 -4.32 22.86 -5.18
N GLN A 85 -5.14 21.86 -5.50
CA GLN A 85 -6.51 22.06 -5.96
C GLN A 85 -7.41 22.70 -4.89
N LEU A 86 -7.14 22.45 -3.62
CA LEU A 86 -7.88 23.04 -2.51
C LEU A 86 -7.71 24.57 -2.50
N PHE A 87 -6.51 25.08 -2.73
CA PHE A 87 -6.21 26.51 -2.75
C PHE A 87 -6.40 27.18 -4.12
N THR A 88 -6.02 26.53 -5.21
CA THR A 88 -5.95 27.17 -6.55
C THR A 88 -7.24 27.02 -7.39
N MET A 89 -8.08 26.02 -7.13
CA MET A 89 -9.23 25.77 -8.02
C MET A 89 -10.37 26.78 -7.86
N GLU A 90 -10.95 27.20 -8.97
CA GLU A 90 -12.18 27.99 -9.00
C GLU A 90 -13.40 27.18 -8.50
N LYS A 91 -14.40 27.89 -7.96
CA LYS A 91 -15.68 27.28 -7.55
C LYS A 91 -16.34 26.65 -8.77
N GLY A 92 -16.73 25.37 -8.66
CA GLY A 92 -17.38 24.62 -9.73
C GLY A 92 -16.54 23.49 -10.34
N ASN A 93 -15.23 23.42 -10.09
CA ASN A 93 -14.37 22.37 -10.65
C ASN A 93 -14.30 21.12 -9.77
N ARG A 94 -14.07 19.95 -10.38
CA ARG A 94 -13.91 18.64 -9.72
C ARG A 94 -12.44 18.35 -9.44
N PHE A 95 -12.16 17.52 -8.44
CA PHE A 95 -10.79 17.08 -8.11
C PHE A 95 -10.31 15.94 -9.03
N PHE A 96 -10.49 16.09 -10.36
CA PHE A 96 -10.28 15.03 -11.34
C PHE A 96 -8.85 14.49 -11.34
N LEU A 97 -7.85 15.38 -11.35
CA LEU A 97 -6.43 14.98 -11.39
C LEU A 97 -5.99 14.24 -10.12
N SER A 98 -6.44 14.71 -8.94
CA SER A 98 -6.15 14.03 -7.67
C SER A 98 -6.83 12.65 -7.62
N GLY A 99 -8.09 12.55 -8.05
CA GLY A 99 -8.80 11.27 -8.15
C GLY A 99 -8.16 10.29 -9.13
N ALA A 100 -7.78 10.75 -10.32
CA ALA A 100 -7.14 9.91 -11.34
C ALA A 100 -5.79 9.34 -10.85
N THR A 101 -4.94 10.19 -10.27
CA THR A 101 -3.65 9.75 -9.69
C THR A 101 -3.85 8.79 -8.51
N MET A 102 -4.89 9.00 -7.70
CA MET A 102 -5.24 8.07 -6.61
C MET A 102 -5.71 6.70 -7.14
N LEU A 103 -6.46 6.67 -8.25
CA LEU A 103 -6.87 5.42 -8.89
C LEU A 103 -5.68 4.67 -9.51
N VAL A 104 -4.67 5.38 -10.01
CA VAL A 104 -3.41 4.75 -10.44
C VAL A 104 -2.67 4.15 -9.24
N CYS A 105 -2.59 4.87 -8.12
CA CYS A 105 -2.07 4.31 -6.86
C CYS A 105 -2.82 3.03 -6.46
N TRP A 106 -4.15 3.06 -6.48
CA TRP A 106 -5.00 1.90 -6.19
C TRP A 106 -4.68 0.69 -7.08
N LEU A 107 -4.51 0.90 -8.39
CA LEU A 107 -4.10 -0.15 -9.31
C LEU A 107 -2.71 -0.71 -8.96
N CYS A 108 -1.74 0.15 -8.60
CA CYS A 108 -0.42 -0.31 -8.19
C CYS A 108 -0.47 -1.20 -6.94
N VAL A 109 -1.25 -0.82 -5.93
CA VAL A 109 -1.46 -1.65 -4.72
C VAL A 109 -2.10 -2.98 -5.10
N LEU A 110 -3.16 -2.97 -5.91
CA LEU A 110 -3.85 -4.18 -6.35
C LEU A 110 -2.89 -5.16 -7.03
N VAL A 111 -2.08 -4.68 -7.97
CA VAL A 111 -1.12 -5.51 -8.70
C VAL A 111 -0.05 -6.08 -7.76
N GLY A 112 0.58 -5.24 -6.94
CA GLY A 112 1.62 -5.67 -6.01
C GLY A 112 1.12 -6.71 -5.01
N VAL A 113 0.00 -6.44 -4.35
CA VAL A 113 -0.56 -7.33 -3.33
C VAL A 113 -1.12 -8.62 -3.96
N SER A 114 -1.68 -8.58 -5.17
CA SER A 114 -2.19 -9.78 -5.85
C SER A 114 -1.07 -10.72 -6.28
N ILE A 115 0.04 -10.18 -6.84
CA ILE A 115 1.21 -10.99 -7.18
C ILE A 115 1.78 -11.63 -5.92
N TYR A 116 1.92 -10.86 -4.83
CA TYR A 116 2.39 -11.39 -3.56
C TYR A 116 1.48 -12.51 -3.05
N THR A 117 0.16 -12.31 -3.12
CA THR A 117 -0.82 -13.31 -2.67
C THR A 117 -0.71 -14.59 -3.49
N ASN A 118 -0.63 -14.48 -4.82
CA ASN A 118 -0.57 -15.65 -5.68
C ASN A 118 0.72 -16.47 -5.49
N ARG A 119 1.86 -15.80 -5.28
CA ARG A 119 3.18 -16.46 -5.20
C ARG A 119 3.57 -16.88 -3.79
N TYR A 120 3.34 -16.02 -2.80
CA TYR A 120 3.93 -16.16 -1.47
C TYR A 120 2.90 -16.42 -0.36
N ALA A 121 1.63 -16.04 -0.52
CA ALA A 121 0.63 -16.23 0.55
C ALA A 121 0.25 -17.71 0.77
N ASN A 122 0.47 -18.60 -0.20
CA ASN A 122 0.14 -20.02 -0.09
C ASN A 122 1.28 -20.91 0.46
N GLY A 123 2.39 -20.33 0.93
CA GLY A 123 3.44 -21.06 1.66
C GLY A 123 4.35 -21.98 0.82
N TYR A 124 4.19 -22.04 -0.50
CA TYR A 124 5.00 -22.93 -1.35
C TYR A 124 6.45 -22.47 -1.55
N GLU A 125 6.70 -21.15 -1.58
CA GLU A 125 8.03 -20.59 -1.90
C GLU A 125 8.69 -19.84 -0.74
N THR A 126 7.96 -19.59 0.34
CA THR A 126 8.42 -18.69 1.41
C THR A 126 9.14 -19.45 2.52
N TYR A 127 8.64 -20.62 2.95
CA TYR A 127 9.30 -21.50 3.92
C TYR A 127 8.67 -22.91 3.85
N GLN A 128 9.49 -23.97 3.95
CA GLN A 128 9.03 -25.35 4.11
C GLN A 128 8.36 -25.51 5.49
N GLY A 129 7.08 -25.14 5.62
CA GLY A 129 6.35 -25.31 6.86
C GLY A 129 4.91 -24.89 6.74
N SER A 130 3.99 -25.84 6.85
CA SER A 130 2.54 -25.69 6.74
C SER A 130 1.87 -24.88 7.88
N GLN A 131 2.62 -24.00 8.56
CA GLN A 131 2.14 -23.23 9.71
C GLN A 131 2.59 -21.76 9.68
N ASP A 132 2.60 -21.11 8.53
CA ASP A 132 2.83 -19.66 8.47
C ASP A 132 1.48 -18.90 8.40
N HIS A 133 1.43 -17.68 8.94
CA HIS A 133 0.25 -16.82 8.86
C HIS A 133 0.60 -15.43 8.32
N HIS A 134 -0.42 -14.73 7.82
CA HIS A 134 -0.25 -13.37 7.33
C HIS A 134 0.09 -12.42 8.48
N GLY A 135 1.11 -11.60 8.27
CA GLY A 135 1.50 -10.54 9.19
C GLY A 135 0.65 -9.28 8.99
N TYR A 136 0.76 -8.34 9.92
CA TYR A 136 -0.06 -7.12 9.88
C TYR A 136 0.21 -6.26 8.64
N SER A 137 1.44 -6.26 8.10
CA SER A 137 1.77 -5.46 6.91
C SER A 137 0.97 -5.89 5.69
N TYR A 138 0.75 -7.21 5.53
CA TYR A 138 -0.08 -7.75 4.46
C TYR A 138 -1.54 -7.29 4.58
N ILE A 139 -2.08 -7.31 5.80
CA ILE A 139 -3.46 -6.86 6.08
C ILE A 139 -3.57 -5.35 5.83
N LEU A 140 -2.59 -4.55 6.28
CA LEU A 140 -2.54 -3.12 6.03
C LEU A 140 -2.54 -2.79 4.54
N ALA A 141 -1.83 -3.57 3.71
CA ALA A 141 -1.80 -3.36 2.27
C ALA A 141 -3.19 -3.52 1.63
N TRP A 142 -3.98 -4.51 2.06
CA TRP A 142 -5.38 -4.67 1.62
C TRP A 142 -6.31 -3.57 2.15
N ILE A 143 -6.08 -3.05 3.37
CA ILE A 143 -6.80 -1.88 3.87
C ILE A 143 -6.50 -0.65 3.00
N CYS A 144 -5.22 -0.44 2.66
CA CYS A 144 -4.80 0.64 1.75
C CYS A 144 -5.44 0.50 0.35
N PHE A 145 -5.60 -0.73 -0.16
CA PHE A 145 -6.35 -0.98 -1.39
C PHE A 145 -7.79 -0.46 -1.30
N CYS A 146 -8.52 -0.81 -0.23
CA CYS A 146 -9.91 -0.35 -0.05
C CYS A 146 -9.98 1.18 0.10
N PHE A 147 -9.12 1.77 0.92
CA PHE A 147 -9.14 3.22 1.18
C PHE A 147 -8.74 4.03 -0.05
N SER A 148 -7.70 3.61 -0.78
CA SER A 148 -7.29 4.28 -2.01
C SER A 148 -8.38 4.29 -3.08
N PHE A 149 -9.15 3.19 -3.20
CA PHE A 149 -10.30 3.14 -4.10
C PHE A 149 -11.39 4.14 -3.69
N ILE A 150 -11.83 4.09 -2.43
CA ILE A 150 -12.90 4.94 -1.91
C ILE A 150 -12.52 6.42 -2.06
N ILE A 151 -11.31 6.79 -1.64
CA ILE A 151 -10.79 8.16 -1.78
C ILE A 151 -10.74 8.58 -3.25
N GLY A 152 -10.22 7.73 -4.13
CA GLY A 152 -10.13 8.01 -5.56
C GLY A 152 -11.48 8.32 -6.18
N ILE A 153 -12.50 7.51 -5.89
CA ILE A 153 -13.88 7.74 -6.36
C ILE A 153 -14.45 9.03 -5.75
N LEU A 154 -14.26 9.26 -4.44
CA LEU A 154 -14.74 10.48 -3.79
C LEU A 154 -14.13 11.74 -4.40
N TYR A 155 -12.83 11.74 -4.75
CA TYR A 155 -12.21 12.86 -5.45
C TYR A 155 -12.82 13.12 -6.83
N LEU A 156 -13.20 12.08 -7.57
CA LEU A 156 -13.84 12.24 -8.87
C LEU A 156 -15.28 12.76 -8.78
N VAL A 157 -16.02 12.36 -7.75
CA VAL A 157 -17.44 12.73 -7.57
C VAL A 157 -17.60 14.11 -6.94
N LEU A 158 -16.71 14.50 -6.03
CA LEU A 158 -16.81 15.77 -5.33
C LEU A 158 -16.54 16.96 -6.25
N ARG A 159 -17.43 17.94 -6.17
CA ARG A 159 -17.34 19.21 -6.88
C ARG A 159 -17.11 20.33 -5.86
N LYS A 160 -16.12 21.19 -6.10
CA LYS A 160 -15.93 22.42 -5.32
C LYS A 160 -17.16 23.30 -5.58
N LYS A 161 -17.87 23.70 -4.52
CA LYS A 161 -18.98 24.67 -4.57
C LYS A 161 -18.46 26.03 -4.12
#